data_AF-A0A0T5VS95-F1
#
_entry.id   AF-A0A0T5VS95-F1
#
_cell.length_a   1.000
_cell.length_b   1.000
_cell.length_c   1.000
_cell.angle_alpha   90.00
_cell.angle_beta   90.00
_cell.angle_gamma   90.00
#
_symmetry.space_group_name_H-M   'P 1'
#
loop_
_entity.id
_entity.type
_entity.pdbx_description
1 polymer ?
#
loop_
_entity_poly.entity_id
_entity_poly.type
_entity_poly.pdbx_seq_one_letter_code
_entity_poly.pdbx_strand_id
1 'polypeptide(L)'
;MASCSLKPEIYRSVCNKDIIYRKVEMDKLLINIDMYDGKYVEIKGKYKTGFEESALYAKGFHINSESALWVEYDDFILKCPLISTETKIDLFGKEESFKKMYNKTVILHGRIDAKQRGHLSRYKASIKDITLVIIE
;
A
#
# COMPACT_ATOMS: atom_id res chain seq x y z
N MET A 1 -8.15 24.54 22.82
CA MET A 1 -7.34 24.06 21.70
C MET A 1 -8.14 22.98 20.99
N ALA A 2 -8.74 23.28 19.84
CA ALA A 2 -9.48 22.29 19.06
C ALA A 2 -8.46 21.36 18.38
N SER A 3 -8.41 20.10 18.84
CA SER A 3 -7.65 19.04 18.18
C SER A 3 -8.34 18.74 16.85
N CYS A 4 -7.83 19.29 15.74
CA CYS A 4 -8.24 18.85 14.41
C CYS A 4 -7.64 17.45 14.17
N SER A 5 -8.35 16.42 14.60
CA SER A 5 -8.13 15.07 14.05
C SER A 5 -8.60 15.11 12.59
N LEU A 6 -7.66 15.27 11.66
CA LEU A 6 -7.93 15.08 10.24
C LEU A 6 -8.51 13.67 10.06
N LYS A 7 -9.67 13.58 9.40
CA LYS A 7 -10.28 12.30 9.06
C LYS A 7 -9.40 11.62 8.01
N PRO A 8 -9.15 10.30 8.11
CA PRO A 8 -8.37 9.60 7.11
C PRO A 8 -9.13 9.53 5.77
N GLU A 9 -8.41 9.67 4.66
CA GLU A 9 -8.99 9.47 3.33
C GLU A 9 -9.03 7.97 3.01
N ILE A 10 -10.20 7.46 2.63
CA ILE A 10 -10.41 6.02 2.37
C ILE A 10 -10.77 5.82 0.90
N TYR A 11 -9.99 4.99 0.22
CA TYR A 11 -10.21 4.55 -1.15
C TYR A 11 -10.38 3.04 -1.16
N ARG A 12 -11.49 2.55 -1.71
CA ARG A 12 -11.84 1.13 -1.70
C ARG A 12 -12.24 0.68 -3.09
N SER A 13 -11.73 -0.48 -3.48
CA SER A 13 -12.20 -1.16 -4.68
C SER A 13 -13.54 -1.86 -4.42
N VAL A 14 -14.42 -1.86 -5.41
CA VAL A 14 -15.69 -2.60 -5.35
C VAL A 14 -15.55 -4.07 -5.78
N CYS A 15 -14.36 -4.45 -6.27
CA CYS A 15 -14.03 -5.81 -6.64
C CYS A 15 -13.75 -6.69 -5.42
N ASN A 16 -13.85 -8.01 -5.62
CA ASN A 16 -13.36 -9.04 -4.71
C ASN A 16 -13.79 -8.83 -3.24
N LYS A 17 -15.11 -8.73 -3.02
CA LYS A 17 -15.71 -8.40 -1.72
C LYS A 17 -15.48 -9.43 -0.61
N ASP A 18 -15.10 -10.66 -0.99
CA ASP A 18 -14.99 -11.79 -0.07
C ASP A 18 -13.53 -12.14 0.29
N ILE A 19 -12.57 -11.25 0.01
CA ILE A 19 -11.18 -11.45 0.43
C ILE A 19 -11.05 -11.25 1.94
N ILE A 20 -10.40 -12.21 2.60
CA ILE A 20 -10.03 -12.11 4.01
C ILE A 20 -8.58 -11.61 4.11
N TYR A 21 -8.41 -10.43 4.69
CA TYR A 21 -7.09 -9.82 4.91
C TYR A 21 -6.55 -10.19 6.28
N ARG A 22 -5.31 -10.67 6.31
CA ARG A 22 -4.58 -10.87 7.57
C ARG A 22 -3.92 -9.57 7.97
N LYS A 23 -4.33 -9.00 9.10
CA LYS A 23 -3.64 -7.86 9.70
C LYS A 23 -2.27 -8.29 10.20
N VAL A 24 -1.23 -7.62 9.72
CA VAL A 24 0.16 -7.94 10.05
C VAL A 24 0.97 -6.66 10.20
N GLU A 25 1.84 -6.64 11.21
CA GLU A 25 2.81 -5.57 11.39
C GLU A 25 3.91 -5.68 10.34
N MET A 26 4.33 -4.54 9.78
CA MET A 26 5.28 -4.51 8.66
C MET A 26 6.58 -5.26 9.00
N ASP A 27 7.14 -5.05 10.20
CA ASP A 27 8.39 -5.71 10.61
C ASP A 27 8.26 -7.24 10.65
N LYS A 28 7.13 -7.75 11.19
CA LYS A 28 6.85 -9.18 11.25
C LYS A 28 6.67 -9.80 9.87
N LEU A 29 6.02 -9.06 8.96
CA LEU A 29 5.84 -9.46 7.58
C LEU A 29 7.19 -9.52 6.85
N LEU A 30 8.04 -8.50 6.99
CA LEU A 30 9.34 -8.44 6.30
C LEU A 30 10.29 -9.54 6.78
N ILE A 31 10.29 -9.89 8.08
CA ILE A 31 11.09 -10.99 8.61
C ILE A 31 10.65 -12.35 8.05
N ASN A 32 9.35 -12.55 7.85
CA ASN A 32 8.76 -13.83 7.46
C ASN A 32 8.11 -13.79 6.07
N ILE A 33 8.68 -13.02 5.14
CA ILE A 33 7.98 -12.63 3.89
C ILE A 33 7.51 -13.83 3.06
N ASP A 34 8.31 -14.90 3.02
CA ASP A 34 7.99 -16.13 2.28
C ASP A 34 6.76 -16.85 2.83
N MET A 35 6.46 -16.70 4.13
CA MET A 35 5.24 -17.26 4.72
C MET A 35 3.98 -16.51 4.29
N TYR A 36 4.12 -15.30 3.76
CA TYR A 36 3.02 -14.47 3.29
C TYR A 36 2.86 -14.48 1.77
N ASP A 37 3.72 -15.18 1.03
CA ASP A 37 3.61 -15.28 -0.43
C ASP A 37 2.22 -15.74 -0.87
N GLY A 38 1.60 -14.99 -1.78
CA GLY A 38 0.25 -15.21 -2.29
C GLY A 38 -0.89 -14.88 -1.30
N LYS A 39 -0.60 -14.48 -0.06
CA LYS A 39 -1.62 -14.16 0.95
C LYS A 39 -2.06 -12.70 0.87
N TYR A 40 -3.34 -12.47 1.14
CA TYR A 40 -3.90 -11.12 1.30
C TYR A 40 -3.66 -10.61 2.73
N VAL A 41 -3.16 -9.38 2.82
CA VAL A 41 -2.76 -8.75 4.08
C VAL A 41 -3.32 -7.34 4.22
N GLU A 42 -3.54 -6.93 5.46
CA GLU A 42 -3.65 -5.53 5.85
C GLU A 42 -2.31 -5.12 6.47
N ILE A 43 -1.64 -4.16 5.85
CA ILE A 43 -0.35 -3.64 6.32
C ILE A 43 -0.38 -2.13 6.43
N LYS A 44 0.37 -1.61 7.40
CA LYS A 44 0.51 -0.18 7.65
C LYS A 44 1.97 0.22 7.55
N GLY A 45 2.25 1.29 6.83
CA GLY A 45 3.61 1.80 6.67
C GLY A 45 3.65 3.22 6.14
N LYS A 46 4.86 3.73 5.91
CA LYS A 46 5.08 5.06 5.36
C LYS A 46 5.27 4.96 3.86
N TYR A 47 4.40 5.60 3.09
CA TYR A 47 4.48 5.55 1.63
C TYR A 47 5.52 6.55 1.12
N LYS A 48 6.37 6.12 0.21
CA LYS A 48 7.31 6.96 -0.53
C LYS A 48 7.19 6.70 -2.01
N THR A 49 7.39 7.76 -2.77
CA THR A 49 7.34 7.74 -4.22
C THR A 49 8.29 8.79 -4.77
N GLY A 50 8.80 8.55 -5.97
CA GLY A 50 9.80 9.39 -6.63
C GLY A 50 10.21 8.75 -7.95
N PHE A 51 11.36 9.15 -8.48
CA PHE A 51 11.94 8.49 -9.65
C PHE A 51 12.22 7.02 -9.32
N GLU A 52 11.56 6.09 -10.02
CA GLU A 52 11.68 4.64 -9.85
C GLU A 52 11.35 4.11 -8.44
N GLU A 53 10.59 4.88 -7.65
CA GLU A 53 10.17 4.52 -6.30
C GLU A 53 8.64 4.56 -6.16
N SER A 54 8.08 3.44 -5.71
CA SER A 54 6.71 3.27 -5.24
C SER A 54 6.78 2.23 -4.13
N ALA A 55 6.96 2.68 -2.89
CA ALA A 55 7.35 1.79 -1.80
C ALA A 55 6.68 2.14 -0.48
N LEU A 56 6.34 1.09 0.28
CA LEU A 56 5.82 1.18 1.63
C LEU A 56 6.91 0.74 2.60
N TYR A 57 7.32 1.64 3.48
CA TYR A 57 8.37 1.40 4.46
C TYR A 57 7.78 1.06 5.83
N ALA A 58 8.47 0.20 6.58
CA ALA A 58 8.18 0.02 8.00
C ALA A 58 8.31 1.34 8.79
N LYS A 59 7.58 1.43 9.90
CA LYS A 59 7.60 2.61 10.76
C LYS A 59 8.92 2.66 11.54
N GLY A 60 9.84 3.55 11.17
CA GLY A 60 11.12 3.71 11.90
C GLY A 60 12.17 4.53 11.14
N PHE A 61 13.35 4.71 11.76
CA PHE A 61 14.45 5.53 11.22
C PHE A 61 15.36 4.78 10.21
N HIS A 62 15.30 3.44 10.14
CA HIS A 62 16.09 2.66 9.18
C HIS A 62 15.29 2.43 7.90
N ILE A 63 15.28 3.45 7.05
CA ILE A 63 14.65 3.42 5.73
C ILE A 63 15.71 2.94 4.73
N ASN A 64 15.76 1.63 4.48
CA ASN A 64 16.46 1.07 3.32
C ASN A 64 15.46 0.24 2.50
N SER A 65 15.81 -0.11 1.26
CA SER A 65 14.88 -0.84 0.39
C SER A 65 14.56 -2.24 0.93
N GLU A 66 15.46 -2.86 1.70
CA GLU A 66 15.24 -4.15 2.36
C GLU A 66 14.21 -4.10 3.50
N SER A 67 13.94 -2.91 4.05
CA SER A 67 12.90 -2.64 5.06
C SER A 67 11.59 -2.13 4.45
N ALA A 68 11.39 -2.36 3.14
CA ALA A 68 10.23 -1.93 2.39
C ALA A 68 9.65 -2.99 1.46
N LEU A 69 8.38 -2.79 1.14
CA LEU A 69 7.69 -3.46 0.05
C LEU A 69 7.57 -2.51 -1.14
N TRP A 70 7.79 -3.06 -2.34
CA TRP A 70 7.36 -2.41 -3.56
C TRP A 70 5.83 -2.39 -3.62
N VAL A 71 5.25 -1.22 -3.86
CA VAL A 71 3.80 -1.08 -4.03
C VAL A 71 3.49 -1.08 -5.51
N GLU A 72 2.86 -2.16 -5.95
CA GLU A 72 2.56 -2.40 -7.34
C GLU A 72 1.11 -2.06 -7.64
N TYR A 73 0.93 -0.96 -8.36
CA TYR A 73 -0.34 -0.62 -9.00
C TYR A 73 -0.25 -1.07 -10.46
N ASP A 74 -0.64 -2.32 -10.71
CA ASP A 74 -0.68 -2.95 -12.03
C ASP A 74 -2.04 -2.74 -12.71
N ASP A 75 -2.26 -3.40 -13.86
CA ASP A 75 -3.52 -3.38 -14.62
C ASP A 75 -4.75 -3.80 -13.80
N PHE A 76 -4.57 -4.40 -12.61
CA PHE A 76 -5.66 -4.66 -11.68
C PHE A 76 -6.44 -3.39 -11.38
N ILE A 77 -5.75 -2.25 -11.21
CA ILE A 77 -6.39 -0.97 -10.90
C ILE A 77 -7.35 -0.50 -11.99
N LEU A 78 -7.06 -0.84 -13.26
CA LEU A 78 -7.91 -0.50 -14.40
C LEU A 78 -9.22 -1.30 -14.41
N LYS A 79 -9.20 -2.51 -13.87
CA LYS A 79 -10.38 -3.38 -13.73
C LYS A 79 -11.12 -3.14 -12.42
N CYS A 80 -10.38 -2.73 -11.39
CA CYS A 80 -10.82 -2.69 -10.01
C CYS A 80 -10.40 -1.37 -9.34
N PRO A 81 -10.93 -0.22 -9.82
CA PRO A 81 -10.48 1.10 -9.41
C PRO A 81 -10.67 1.36 -7.91
N LEU A 82 -9.78 2.14 -7.32
CA LEU A 82 -9.81 2.51 -5.91
C LEU A 82 -10.62 3.80 -5.73
N ILE A 83 -11.91 3.66 -5.43
CA ILE A 83 -12.83 4.80 -5.37
C ILE A 83 -12.90 5.37 -3.95
N SER A 84 -12.79 6.69 -3.82
CA SER A 84 -13.00 7.41 -2.56
C SER A 84 -14.39 7.12 -2.01
N THR A 85 -14.48 6.71 -0.74
CA THR A 85 -15.77 6.43 -0.11
C THR A 85 -16.62 7.69 0.04
N GLU A 86 -15.99 8.85 0.17
CA GLU A 86 -16.62 10.16 0.36
C GLU A 86 -16.96 10.83 -0.97
N THR A 87 -15.96 11.01 -1.85
CA THR A 87 -16.11 11.84 -3.06
C THR A 87 -16.54 11.05 -4.29
N LYS A 88 -16.46 9.71 -4.25
CA LYS A 88 -16.65 8.81 -5.40
C LYS A 88 -15.66 9.04 -6.55
N ILE A 89 -14.54 9.70 -6.27
CA ILE A 89 -13.46 9.93 -7.23
C ILE A 89 -12.42 8.79 -7.10
N ASP A 90 -11.93 8.30 -8.24
CA ASP A 90 -10.83 7.34 -8.29
C ASP A 90 -9.54 7.96 -7.73
N LEU A 91 -8.85 7.20 -6.86
CA LEU A 91 -7.53 7.55 -6.35
C LEU A 91 -6.62 8.02 -7.48
N PHE A 92 -6.55 7.30 -8.61
CA PHE A 92 -5.65 7.59 -9.74
C PHE A 92 -6.28 8.45 -10.85
N GLY A 93 -7.51 8.92 -10.66
CA GLY A 93 -8.20 9.75 -11.66
C GLY A 93 -7.68 11.19 -11.76
N LYS A 94 -6.70 11.59 -10.93
CA LYS A 94 -6.04 12.90 -10.95
C LYS A 94 -4.53 12.70 -10.84
N GLU A 95 -3.72 13.49 -11.55
CA GLU A 95 -2.24 13.33 -11.60
C GLU A 95 -1.50 13.43 -10.25
N GLU A 96 -2.18 13.73 -9.14
CA GLU A 96 -1.56 14.02 -7.84
C GLU A 96 -1.70 12.90 -6.79
N SER A 97 -2.24 11.74 -7.13
CA SER A 97 -2.53 10.64 -6.19
C SER A 97 -1.31 10.18 -5.40
N PHE A 98 -0.20 9.98 -6.10
CA PHE A 98 1.07 9.57 -5.50
C PHE A 98 1.64 10.66 -4.59
N LYS A 99 1.49 11.93 -4.97
CA LYS A 99 1.89 13.08 -4.14
C LYS A 99 1.07 13.16 -2.85
N LYS A 100 -0.22 12.82 -2.89
CA LYS A 100 -1.09 12.78 -1.69
C LYS A 100 -0.62 11.74 -0.67
N MET A 101 -0.19 10.57 -1.15
CA MET A 101 0.31 9.50 -0.29
C MET A 101 1.77 9.73 0.15
N TYR A 102 2.54 10.55 -0.57
CA TYR A 102 3.95 10.75 -0.30
C TYR A 102 4.21 11.19 1.15
N ASN A 103 5.09 10.46 1.82
CA ASN A 103 5.52 10.70 3.20
C ASN A 103 4.38 10.60 4.24
N LYS A 104 3.21 10.08 3.85
CA LYS A 104 2.07 9.79 4.73
C LYS A 104 2.13 8.38 5.27
N THR A 105 1.40 8.17 6.35
CA THR A 105 1.13 6.81 6.83
C THR A 105 -0.03 6.26 6.02
N VAL A 106 0.18 5.11 5.40
CA VAL A 106 -0.81 4.46 4.55
C VAL A 106 -1.08 3.06 5.06
N ILE A 107 -2.35 2.68 5.08
CA ILE A 107 -2.79 1.30 5.27
C ILE A 107 -3.21 0.74 3.91
N LEU A 108 -2.63 -0.39 3.53
CA LEU A 108 -2.92 -1.08 2.29
C LEU A 108 -3.58 -2.44 2.58
N HIS A 109 -4.60 -2.75 1.77
CA HIS A 109 -5.09 -4.12 1.60
C HIS A 109 -4.64 -4.62 0.23
N GLY A 110 -3.91 -5.73 0.19
CA GLY A 110 -3.40 -6.30 -1.06
C GLY A 110 -2.78 -7.68 -0.86
N ARG A 111 -2.31 -8.28 -1.94
CA ARG A 111 -1.66 -9.59 -1.98
C ARG A 111 -0.15 -9.45 -1.99
N ILE A 112 0.54 -10.22 -1.17
CA ILE A 112 2.00 -10.29 -1.17
C ILE A 112 2.51 -11.18 -2.30
N ASP A 113 3.57 -10.73 -2.97
CA ASP A 113 4.39 -11.54 -3.87
C ASP A 113 5.85 -11.48 -3.40
N ALA A 114 6.33 -12.56 -2.80
CA ALA A 114 7.67 -12.63 -2.21
C ALA A 114 8.78 -12.72 -3.27
N LYS A 115 8.42 -13.08 -4.52
CA LYS A 115 9.36 -13.29 -5.63
C LYS A 115 9.59 -12.02 -6.42
N GLN A 116 8.61 -11.13 -6.45
CA GLN A 116 8.69 -9.84 -7.11
C GLN A 116 9.23 -8.78 -6.14
N ARG A 117 10.32 -8.11 -6.51
CA ARG A 117 11.08 -7.21 -5.61
C ARG A 117 11.21 -5.78 -6.14
N GLY A 118 10.27 -5.37 -6.99
CA GLY A 118 10.23 -4.05 -7.60
C GLY A 118 11.46 -3.73 -8.46
N HIS A 119 11.70 -2.44 -8.66
CA HIS A 119 12.79 -1.94 -9.49
C HIS A 119 14.16 -2.47 -9.02
N LEU A 120 14.92 -3.08 -9.94
CA LEU A 120 16.24 -3.68 -9.72
C LEU A 120 16.30 -4.71 -8.57
N SER A 121 15.17 -5.33 -8.21
CA SER A 121 15.07 -6.32 -7.12
C SER A 121 15.56 -5.83 -5.76
N ARG A 122 15.43 -4.53 -5.48
CA ARG A 122 15.98 -3.91 -4.26
C ARG A 122 15.09 -4.03 -3.03
N TYR A 123 13.80 -4.32 -3.21
CA TYR A 123 12.82 -4.42 -2.13
C TYR A 123 12.70 -5.83 -1.59
N LYS A 124 12.13 -6.00 -0.40
CA LYS A 124 11.98 -7.33 0.21
C LYS A 124 11.02 -8.22 -0.59
N ALA A 125 9.95 -7.62 -1.10
CA ALA A 125 8.86 -8.22 -1.87
C ALA A 125 8.00 -7.10 -2.48
N SER A 126 6.91 -7.46 -3.16
CA SER A 126 5.87 -6.53 -3.61
C SER A 126 4.52 -6.81 -2.93
N ILE A 127 3.70 -5.77 -2.88
CA ILE A 127 2.26 -5.87 -2.63
C ILE A 127 1.51 -5.43 -3.90
N LYS A 128 0.62 -6.28 -4.37
CA LYS A 128 -0.18 -6.11 -5.60
C LYS A 128 -1.66 -6.38 -5.33
N ASP A 129 -2.50 -6.31 -6.37
CA ASP A 129 -3.95 -6.49 -6.26
C ASP A 129 -4.57 -5.62 -5.14
N ILE A 130 -4.18 -4.34 -5.12
CA ILE A 130 -4.53 -3.42 -4.03
C ILE A 130 -6.01 -3.08 -4.10
N THR A 131 -6.70 -3.24 -2.96
CA THR A 131 -8.17 -3.19 -2.84
C THR A 131 -8.66 -2.19 -1.81
N LEU A 132 -7.77 -1.73 -0.93
CA LEU A 132 -8.02 -0.64 0.01
C LEU A 132 -6.75 0.18 0.18
N VAL A 133 -6.90 1.49 0.19
CA VAL A 133 -5.89 2.47 0.59
C VAL A 133 -6.53 3.41 1.60
N ILE A 134 -5.93 3.51 2.78
CA ILE A 134 -6.29 4.50 3.79
C ILE A 134 -5.09 5.41 4.00
N ILE A 135 -5.28 6.73 3.86
CA ILE A 135 -4.24 7.74 4.06
C ILE A 135 -4.51 8.46 5.39
N GLU A 136 -3.55 8.41 6.32
CA GLU A 136 -3.57 9.10 7.62
C GLU A 136 -2.76 10.41 7.61
#